data_AF-A0A7Y4T4S7-F1
#
_entry.id   AF-A0A7Y4T4S7-F1
#
_cell.length_a   1.000
_cell.length_b   1.000
_cell.length_c   1.000
_cell.angle_alpha   90.00
_cell.angle_beta   90.00
_cell.angle_gamma   90.00
#
_symmetry.space_group_name_H-M   'P 1'
#
loop_
_entity.id
_entity.type
_entity.pdbx_description
1 polymer ?
#
loop_
_entity_poly.entity_id
_entity_poly.type
_entity_poly.pdbx_seq_one_letter_code
_entity_poly.pdbx_strand_id
1 'polypeptide(L)'
;MVRQIIQVVFFLLISTISIHASVDSNIVFQPIYSKKEIRKESKDIKEFAKKIKSLVKSQKSDNIDLKNYSLEEIKSQMKKEYEELNKRITIRAKKISPSKRSKDTLISGDIPQGYNPTIKGQFEKVDKNEILKGKNETEILMMYSKILNHENRIIRQLEEFQEFNSTTPSTTFDSVIKNANEFKNCLKDELALLSKEKGKKK
;
A
#
# COMPACT_ATOMS: atom_id res chain seq x y z
N MET A 1 -62.80 -17.43 -4.95
CA MET A 1 -62.17 -18.61 -4.30
C MET A 1 -60.73 -18.70 -4.80
N VAL A 2 -59.79 -18.04 -4.11
CA VAL A 2 -58.78 -18.60 -3.17
C VAL A 2 -57.74 -19.53 -3.84
N ARG A 3 -56.45 -19.19 -3.58
CA ARG A 3 -55.18 -19.95 -3.67
C ARG A 3 -54.20 -19.35 -4.70
N GLN A 4 -53.41 -18.33 -4.36
CA GLN A 4 -52.13 -18.37 -3.61
C GLN A 4 -51.24 -19.55 -3.98
N ILE A 5 -50.22 -19.33 -4.84
CA ILE A 5 -48.99 -20.13 -4.85
C ILE A 5 -47.77 -19.21 -5.13
N ILE A 6 -47.13 -18.83 -4.02
CA ILE A 6 -45.67 -18.83 -3.77
C ILE A 6 -44.77 -17.92 -4.64
N GLN A 7 -44.46 -16.76 -4.06
CA GLN A 7 -43.18 -16.05 -4.26
C GLN A 7 -42.02 -16.95 -3.77
N VAL A 8 -41.10 -17.33 -4.66
CA VAL A 8 -39.76 -17.76 -4.25
C VAL A 8 -38.80 -16.63 -4.57
N VAL A 9 -38.56 -15.82 -3.55
CA VAL A 9 -37.52 -14.82 -3.49
C VAL A 9 -36.18 -15.56 -3.38
N PHE A 10 -35.44 -15.66 -4.49
CA PHE A 10 -34.09 -16.21 -4.50
C PHE A 10 -33.10 -15.10 -4.08
N PHE A 11 -33.01 -14.87 -2.77
CA PHE A 11 -31.96 -14.06 -2.16
C PHE A 11 -30.66 -14.89 -2.18
N LEU A 12 -29.86 -14.74 -3.23
CA LEU A 12 -28.47 -15.18 -3.21
C LEU A 12 -27.64 -14.15 -2.42
N LEU A 13 -27.66 -14.32 -1.10
CA LEU A 13 -26.65 -13.82 -0.19
C LEU A 13 -25.31 -14.42 -0.61
N ILE A 14 -24.57 -13.69 -1.45
CA ILE A 14 -23.12 -13.88 -1.57
C ILE A 14 -22.56 -13.35 -0.25
N SER A 15 -22.50 -14.23 0.73
CA SER A 15 -21.73 -14.03 1.95
C SER A 15 -20.30 -13.70 1.55
N THR A 16 -19.95 -12.42 1.67
CA THR A 16 -18.57 -11.97 1.70
C THR A 16 -17.89 -12.72 2.83
N ILE A 17 -17.10 -13.72 2.46
CA ILE A 17 -16.11 -14.31 3.35
C ILE A 17 -15.10 -13.18 3.62
N SER A 18 -15.37 -12.40 4.67
CA SER A 18 -14.32 -11.60 5.29
C SER A 18 -13.34 -12.58 5.88
N ILE A 19 -12.32 -12.94 5.10
CA ILE A 19 -11.10 -13.54 5.62
C ILE A 19 -10.43 -12.43 6.45
N HIS A 20 -10.91 -12.24 7.67
CA HIS A 20 -10.10 -11.67 8.74
C HIS A 20 -9.09 -12.74 9.08
N ALA A 21 -8.00 -12.79 8.31
CA ALA A 21 -6.77 -13.39 8.78
C ALA A 21 -6.29 -12.51 9.94
N SER A 22 -6.78 -12.78 11.15
CA SER A 22 -6.12 -12.34 12.38
C SER A 22 -4.82 -13.14 12.48
N VAL A 23 -3.80 -12.67 11.78
CA VAL A 23 -2.44 -13.00 12.17
C VAL A 23 -2.28 -12.31 13.52
N ASP A 24 -2.21 -13.09 14.60
CA ASP A 24 -1.70 -12.63 15.90
C ASP A 24 -0.23 -12.28 15.71
N SER A 25 0.00 -11.15 15.05
CA SER A 25 1.30 -10.69 14.65
C SER A 25 1.78 -9.79 15.78
N ASN A 26 2.63 -10.32 16.66
CA ASN A 26 3.43 -9.52 17.59
C ASN A 26 4.50 -8.73 16.80
N ILE A 27 4.06 -7.94 15.81
CA ILE A 27 4.93 -7.10 14.98
C ILE A 27 5.46 -6.00 15.87
N VAL A 28 6.79 -5.96 15.97
CA VAL A 28 7.50 -4.89 16.67
C VAL A 28 7.89 -3.83 15.64
N PHE A 29 7.20 -2.71 15.65
CA PHE A 29 7.52 -1.55 14.82
C PHE A 29 8.80 -0.87 15.31
N GLN A 30 9.71 -0.57 14.40
CA GLN A 30 10.91 0.20 14.69
C GLN A 30 10.76 1.66 14.25
N PRO A 31 11.40 2.62 14.94
CA PRO A 31 11.33 4.02 14.57
C PRO A 31 12.13 4.28 13.28
N ILE A 32 11.42 4.50 12.18
CA ILE A 32 12.01 4.83 10.87
C ILE A 32 11.68 6.27 10.48
N TYR A 33 10.46 6.71 10.77
CA TYR A 33 9.95 7.99 10.31
C TYR A 33 10.00 9.05 11.41
N SER A 34 10.40 10.25 10.99
CA SER A 34 10.42 11.44 11.81
C SER A 34 9.04 12.10 11.88
N LYS A 35 8.87 12.99 12.87
CA LYS A 35 7.68 13.86 12.96
C LYS A 35 7.52 14.76 11.73
N LYS A 36 8.61 15.07 11.01
CA LYS A 36 8.58 15.90 9.79
C LYS A 36 7.92 15.17 8.64
N GLU A 37 8.29 13.91 8.42
CA GLU A 37 7.70 13.06 7.37
C GLU A 37 6.20 12.83 7.62
N ILE A 38 5.82 12.49 8.84
CA ILE A 38 4.39 12.31 9.21
C ILE A 38 3.58 13.61 9.01
N ARG A 39 4.18 14.77 9.29
CA ARG A 39 3.54 16.07 9.04
C ARG A 39 3.40 16.38 7.56
N LYS A 40 4.39 16.00 6.73
CA LYS A 40 4.33 16.11 5.27
C LYS A 40 3.14 15.30 4.76
N GLU A 41 3.05 14.02 5.12
CA GLU A 41 1.95 13.14 4.70
C GLU A 41 0.57 13.66 5.10
N SER A 42 0.45 14.14 6.34
CA SER A 42 -0.79 14.76 6.79
C SER A 42 -1.18 16.01 5.98
N LYS A 43 -0.19 16.77 5.48
CA LYS A 43 -0.41 17.92 4.61
C LYS A 43 -0.81 17.48 3.21
N ASP A 44 -0.14 16.46 2.66
CA ASP A 44 -0.40 15.90 1.33
C ASP A 44 -1.85 15.36 1.26
N ILE A 45 -2.32 14.64 2.28
CA ILE A 45 -3.74 14.20 2.40
C ILE A 45 -4.72 15.39 2.38
N LYS A 46 -4.39 16.48 3.08
CA LYS A 46 -5.25 17.68 3.13
C LYS A 46 -5.28 18.39 1.79
N GLU A 47 -4.15 18.47 1.09
CA GLU A 47 -4.06 19.05 -0.25
C GLU A 47 -4.84 18.22 -1.26
N PHE A 48 -4.70 16.89 -1.21
CA PHE A 48 -5.48 15.99 -2.04
C PHE A 48 -6.99 16.11 -1.78
N ALA A 49 -7.41 16.24 -0.52
CA ALA A 49 -8.80 16.50 -0.17
C ALA A 49 -9.33 17.83 -0.75
N LYS A 50 -8.47 18.86 -0.89
CA LYS A 50 -8.85 20.11 -1.57
C LYS A 50 -9.04 19.90 -3.07
N LYS A 51 -8.18 19.12 -3.73
CA LYS A 51 -8.33 18.76 -5.15
C LYS A 51 -9.64 18.01 -5.42
N ILE A 52 -10.00 17.04 -4.58
CA ILE A 52 -11.31 16.35 -4.65
C ILE A 52 -12.46 17.36 -4.55
N LYS A 53 -12.41 18.31 -3.61
CA LYS A 53 -13.44 19.35 -3.50
C LYS A 53 -13.50 20.26 -4.73
N SER A 54 -12.36 20.52 -5.38
CA SER A 54 -12.30 21.27 -6.64
C SER A 54 -13.02 20.52 -7.75
N LEU A 55 -12.77 19.22 -7.89
CA LEU A 55 -13.48 18.37 -8.85
C LEU A 55 -14.98 18.35 -8.57
N VAL A 56 -15.42 18.14 -7.32
CA VAL A 56 -16.86 18.22 -6.98
C VAL A 56 -17.49 19.56 -7.37
N LYS A 57 -16.76 20.68 -7.24
CA LYS A 57 -17.23 21.99 -7.68
C LYS A 57 -17.29 22.11 -9.20
N SER A 58 -16.32 21.56 -9.93
CA SER A 58 -16.30 21.63 -11.39
C SER A 58 -17.41 20.80 -12.04
N GLN A 59 -17.94 19.78 -11.36
CA GLN A 59 -19.13 19.04 -11.81
C GLN A 59 -20.32 19.95 -12.12
N LYS A 60 -20.51 20.99 -11.30
CA LYS A 60 -21.62 21.94 -11.39
C LYS A 60 -21.42 23.01 -12.46
N SER A 61 -20.22 23.07 -13.04
CA SER A 61 -19.89 23.99 -14.13
C SER A 61 -20.23 23.35 -15.47
N ASP A 62 -20.62 24.15 -16.45
CA ASP A 62 -20.75 23.70 -17.84
C ASP A 62 -19.40 23.68 -18.58
N ASN A 63 -18.35 24.23 -17.96
CA ASN A 63 -17.01 24.27 -18.52
C ASN A 63 -16.34 22.88 -18.45
N ILE A 64 -16.26 22.21 -19.61
CA ILE A 64 -15.64 20.88 -19.78
C ILE A 64 -14.13 20.94 -19.48
N ASP A 65 -13.43 21.99 -19.92
CA ASP A 65 -11.99 22.14 -19.69
C ASP A 65 -11.67 22.20 -18.19
N LEU A 66 -12.52 22.85 -17.39
CA LEU A 66 -12.36 22.91 -15.93
C LEU A 66 -12.54 21.52 -15.28
N LYS A 67 -13.45 20.69 -15.80
CA LYS A 67 -13.67 19.31 -15.33
C LYS A 67 -12.44 18.46 -15.63
N ASN A 68 -11.93 18.54 -16.87
CA ASN A 68 -10.76 17.80 -17.31
C ASN A 68 -9.48 18.24 -16.61
N TYR A 69 -9.30 19.55 -16.42
CA TYR A 69 -8.21 20.08 -15.61
C TYR A 69 -8.23 19.51 -14.18
N SER A 70 -9.40 19.53 -13.52
CA SER A 70 -9.55 18.99 -12.16
C SER A 70 -9.31 17.48 -12.09
N LEU A 71 -9.67 16.73 -13.14
CA LEU A 71 -9.41 15.30 -13.27
C LEU A 71 -7.90 15.01 -13.36
N GLU A 72 -7.20 15.72 -14.25
CA GLU A 72 -5.76 15.56 -14.44
C GLU A 72 -4.98 15.96 -13.19
N GLU A 73 -5.41 17.00 -12.47
CA GLU A 73 -4.83 17.37 -11.18
C GLU A 73 -4.91 16.24 -10.14
N ILE A 74 -6.00 15.48 -10.13
CA ILE A 74 -6.20 14.34 -9.23
C ILE A 74 -5.35 13.17 -9.68
N LYS A 75 -5.40 12.79 -10.96
CA LYS A 75 -4.58 11.69 -11.51
C LYS A 75 -3.09 11.93 -11.29
N SER A 76 -2.61 13.14 -11.54
CA SER A 76 -1.23 13.54 -11.32
C SER A 76 -0.81 13.39 -9.85
N GLN A 77 -1.64 13.86 -8.91
CA GLN A 77 -1.35 13.70 -7.48
C GLN A 77 -1.33 12.21 -7.09
N MET A 78 -2.30 11.42 -7.54
CA MET A 78 -2.35 9.99 -7.23
C MET A 78 -1.09 9.25 -7.68
N LYS A 79 -0.64 9.50 -8.92
CA LYS A 79 0.60 8.91 -9.45
C LYS A 79 1.81 9.29 -8.60
N LYS A 80 1.90 10.56 -8.22
CA LYS A 80 2.99 11.06 -7.39
C LYS A 80 3.05 10.37 -6.01
N GLU A 81 1.92 10.26 -5.32
CA GLU A 81 1.87 9.60 -4.00
C GLU A 81 2.20 8.11 -4.12
N TYR A 82 1.62 7.43 -5.12
CA TYR A 82 1.91 6.03 -5.41
C TYR A 82 3.40 5.77 -5.66
N GLU A 83 4.04 6.61 -6.48
CA GLU A 83 5.47 6.51 -6.76
C GLU A 83 6.33 6.77 -5.52
N GLU A 84 5.93 7.72 -4.67
CA GLU A 84 6.60 8.02 -3.41
C GLU A 84 6.56 6.80 -2.46
N LEU A 85 5.38 6.20 -2.26
CA LEU A 85 5.22 4.99 -1.47
C LEU A 85 5.97 3.80 -2.07
N ASN A 86 5.85 3.56 -3.38
CA ASN A 86 6.56 2.48 -4.07
C ASN A 86 8.07 2.60 -3.92
N LYS A 87 8.62 3.81 -4.03
CA LYS A 87 10.04 4.08 -3.83
C LYS A 87 10.48 3.77 -2.40
N ARG A 88 9.68 4.15 -1.40
CA ARG A 88 9.96 3.82 0.03
C ARG A 88 10.02 2.31 0.24
N ILE A 89 9.01 1.57 -0.24
CA ILE A 89 8.94 0.11 -0.13
C ILE A 89 10.12 -0.54 -0.84
N THR A 90 10.42 -0.12 -2.07
CA THR A 90 11.52 -0.68 -2.88
C THR A 90 12.88 -0.49 -2.20
N ILE A 91 13.13 0.68 -1.63
CA ILE A 91 14.38 0.96 -0.91
C ILE A 91 14.50 0.08 0.34
N ARG A 92 13.40 -0.13 1.08
CA ARG A 92 13.39 -1.00 2.26
C ARG A 92 13.57 -2.47 1.89
N ALA A 93 12.84 -2.96 0.88
CA ALA A 93 12.95 -4.34 0.39
C ALA A 93 14.38 -4.72 -0.02
N LYS A 94 15.10 -3.81 -0.69
CA LYS A 94 16.50 -4.02 -1.08
C LYS A 94 17.45 -4.22 0.11
N LYS A 95 17.14 -3.66 1.28
CA LYS A 95 17.98 -3.77 2.48
C LYS A 95 17.83 -5.11 3.20
N ILE A 96 16.68 -5.77 3.03
CA ILE A 96 16.35 -7.03 3.72
C ILE A 96 16.81 -8.23 2.91
N SER A 97 16.91 -8.09 1.58
CA SER A 97 17.45 -9.14 0.73
C SER A 97 18.93 -9.37 1.09
N PRO A 98 19.29 -10.51 1.70
CA PRO A 98 20.67 -10.77 2.01
C PRO A 98 21.44 -10.83 0.69
N SER A 99 22.45 -9.97 0.51
CA SER A 99 23.45 -10.21 -0.53
C SER A 99 23.97 -11.62 -0.28
N LYS A 100 23.87 -12.53 -1.25
CA LYS A 100 24.36 -13.91 -1.14
C LYS A 100 25.81 -13.89 -0.64
N ARG A 101 26.01 -13.98 0.68
CA ARG A 101 27.31 -14.00 1.35
C ARG A 101 27.51 -15.42 1.84
N SER A 102 27.84 -16.32 0.91
CA SER A 102 28.65 -17.46 1.27
C SER A 102 30.03 -16.91 1.61
N LYS A 103 30.32 -16.73 2.89
CA LYS A 103 31.66 -16.39 3.38
C LYS A 103 32.21 -17.64 4.04
N ASP A 104 33.36 -18.14 3.58
CA ASP A 104 34.00 -19.29 4.21
C ASP A 104 34.43 -18.88 5.63
N THR A 105 33.71 -19.36 6.64
CA THR A 105 33.87 -18.97 8.06
C THR A 105 34.88 -19.82 8.84
N LEU A 106 35.76 -20.58 8.18
CA LEU A 106 36.75 -21.39 8.89
C LEU A 106 37.99 -20.54 9.22
N ILE A 107 38.11 -20.12 10.48
CA ILE A 107 39.38 -19.68 11.08
C ILE A 107 40.17 -20.95 11.41
N SER A 108 41.38 -21.11 10.85
CA SER A 108 42.11 -22.39 10.82
C SER A 108 42.61 -22.94 12.17
N GLY A 109 42.26 -22.30 13.30
CA GLY A 109 42.76 -22.66 14.63
C GLY A 109 41.89 -23.64 15.41
N ASP A 110 40.60 -23.74 15.07
CA ASP A 110 39.61 -24.51 15.85
C ASP A 110 39.14 -25.80 15.13
N ILE A 111 39.91 -26.28 14.15
CA ILE A 111 39.51 -27.44 13.34
C ILE A 111 40.04 -28.73 14.00
N PRO A 112 39.17 -29.66 14.45
CA PRO A 112 39.61 -30.96 14.96
C PRO A 112 40.34 -31.77 13.88
N GLN A 113 41.41 -32.48 14.24
CA GLN A 113 42.10 -33.41 13.34
C GLN A 113 41.11 -34.47 12.83
N GLY A 114 40.71 -34.35 11.56
CA GLY A 114 39.72 -35.22 10.91
C GLY A 114 38.60 -34.45 10.18
N TYR A 115 38.49 -33.13 10.36
CA TYR A 115 37.54 -32.33 9.58
C TYR A 115 37.97 -32.23 8.11
N ASN A 116 37.06 -32.48 7.17
CA ASN A 116 37.34 -32.32 5.75
C ASN A 116 37.29 -30.83 5.36
N PRO A 117 38.41 -30.16 5.03
CA PRO A 117 38.46 -28.72 4.77
C PRO A 117 37.83 -28.31 3.42
N THR A 118 37.28 -29.26 2.66
CA THR A 118 36.69 -29.00 1.32
C THR A 118 35.22 -28.58 1.32
N ILE A 119 34.56 -28.47 2.48
CA ILE A 119 33.19 -27.93 2.55
C ILE A 119 33.25 -26.40 2.39
N LYS A 120 33.41 -25.94 1.15
CA LYS A 120 33.20 -24.54 0.76
C LYS A 120 31.71 -24.20 0.88
N GLY A 121 31.40 -23.02 1.42
CA GLY A 121 30.03 -22.52 1.48
C GLY A 121 29.20 -22.98 2.68
N GLN A 122 29.81 -23.18 3.85
CA GLN A 122 29.03 -23.24 5.09
C GLN A 122 28.20 -21.96 5.24
N PHE A 123 26.90 -22.12 5.52
CA PHE A 123 26.03 -20.98 5.77
C PHE A 123 26.47 -20.29 7.07
N GLU A 124 26.71 -18.98 6.99
CA GLU A 124 27.01 -18.16 8.17
C GLU A 124 25.88 -18.33 9.20
N LYS A 125 26.24 -18.57 10.47
CA LYS A 125 25.25 -18.73 11.53
C LYS A 125 24.57 -17.37 11.78
N VAL A 126 23.42 -17.16 11.18
CA VAL A 126 22.62 -15.94 11.34
C VAL A 126 22.06 -15.88 12.77
N ASP A 127 22.16 -14.72 13.42
CA ASP A 127 21.58 -14.50 14.75
C ASP A 127 20.05 -14.66 14.70
N LYS A 128 19.46 -15.36 15.68
CA LYS A 128 18.01 -15.53 15.80
C LYS A 128 17.30 -14.17 15.89
N ASN A 129 17.93 -13.16 16.50
CA ASN A 129 17.37 -11.82 16.56
C ASN A 129 17.33 -11.13 15.19
N GLU A 130 18.32 -11.41 14.33
CA GLU A 130 18.37 -10.88 12.96
C GLU A 130 17.28 -11.52 12.09
N ILE A 131 17.07 -12.83 12.24
CA ILE A 131 15.96 -13.54 11.58
C ILE A 131 14.60 -12.94 12.00
N LEU A 132 14.40 -12.70 13.30
CA LEU A 132 13.15 -12.11 13.81
C LEU A 132 12.93 -10.67 13.31
N LYS A 133 13.99 -9.86 13.26
CA LYS A 133 13.94 -8.51 12.68
C LYS A 133 13.55 -8.56 11.20
N GLY A 134 14.14 -9.48 10.43
CA GLY A 134 13.79 -9.69 9.03
C GLY A 134 12.34 -10.10 8.82
N LYS A 135 11.81 -10.99 9.66
CA LYS A 135 10.38 -11.37 9.64
C LYS A 135 9.47 -10.18 9.94
N ASN A 136 9.72 -9.43 11.00
CA ASN A 136 8.92 -8.26 11.36
C ASN A 136 8.92 -7.21 10.24
N GLU A 137 10.10 -6.92 9.68
CA GLU A 137 10.22 -5.98 8.56
C GLU A 137 9.50 -6.49 7.31
N THR A 138 9.56 -7.79 7.01
CA THR A 138 8.80 -8.39 5.90
C THR A 138 7.30 -8.21 6.08
N GLU A 139 6.78 -8.46 7.29
CA GLU A 139 5.36 -8.27 7.61
C GLU A 139 4.93 -6.80 7.47
N ILE A 140 5.78 -5.86 7.93
CA ILE A 140 5.52 -4.42 7.76
C ILE A 140 5.50 -4.05 6.26
N LEU A 141 6.45 -4.54 5.47
CA LEU A 141 6.45 -4.31 4.03
C LEU A 141 5.21 -4.91 3.35
N MET A 142 4.73 -6.07 3.79
CA MET A 142 3.48 -6.63 3.30
C MET A 142 2.27 -5.72 3.59
N MET A 143 2.24 -5.03 4.74
CA MET A 143 1.20 -4.03 5.02
C MET A 143 1.27 -2.86 4.05
N TYR A 144 2.45 -2.30 3.81
CA TYR A 144 2.62 -1.23 2.81
C TYR A 144 2.29 -1.69 1.38
N SER A 145 2.69 -2.90 1.00
CA SER A 145 2.38 -3.46 -0.32
C SER A 145 0.87 -3.65 -0.53
N LYS A 146 0.10 -3.98 0.52
CA LYS A 146 -1.36 -4.04 0.42
C LYS A 146 -1.95 -2.67 0.07
N ILE A 147 -1.48 -1.61 0.74
CA ILE A 147 -1.89 -0.22 0.45
C ILE A 147 -1.52 0.14 -0.99
N LEU A 148 -0.26 -0.09 -1.38
CA LEU A 148 0.25 0.22 -2.71
C LEU A 148 -0.54 -0.51 -3.83
N ASN A 149 -0.87 -1.78 -3.63
CA ASN A 149 -1.67 -2.54 -4.60
C ASN A 149 -3.10 -1.99 -4.73
N HIS A 150 -3.67 -1.50 -3.63
CA HIS A 150 -4.98 -0.87 -3.63
C HIS A 150 -4.94 0.47 -4.39
N GLU A 151 -3.93 1.30 -4.12
CA GLU A 151 -3.70 2.55 -4.86
C GLU A 151 -3.56 2.31 -6.36
N ASN A 152 -2.72 1.35 -6.77
CA ASN A 152 -2.54 1.00 -8.18
C ASN A 152 -3.84 0.56 -8.86
N ARG A 153 -4.68 -0.21 -8.14
CA ARG A 153 -6.00 -0.62 -8.66
C ARG A 153 -6.88 0.59 -8.97
N ILE A 154 -6.91 1.57 -8.05
CA ILE A 154 -7.71 2.79 -8.21
C ILE A 154 -7.15 3.65 -9.35
N ILE A 155 -5.83 3.79 -9.44
CA ILE A 155 -5.16 4.53 -10.52
C ILE A 155 -5.54 3.94 -11.87
N ARG A 156 -5.45 2.62 -12.05
CA ARG A 156 -5.81 1.96 -13.31
C ARG A 156 -7.27 2.20 -13.69
N GLN A 157 -8.19 2.08 -12.73
CA GLN A 157 -9.61 2.38 -12.96
C GLN A 157 -9.85 3.82 -13.42
N LEU A 158 -9.03 4.77 -12.95
CA LEU A 158 -9.12 6.17 -13.36
C LEU A 158 -8.35 6.47 -14.67
N GLU A 159 -7.32 5.71 -15.01
CA GLU A 159 -6.59 5.84 -16.27
C GLU A 159 -7.42 5.37 -17.47
N GLU A 160 -8.28 4.37 -17.28
CA GLU A 160 -9.24 3.92 -18.30
C GLU A 160 -10.21 5.06 -18.70
N PHE A 161 -10.47 6.00 -17.80
CA PHE A 161 -11.29 7.18 -18.07
C PHE A 161 -10.42 8.35 -18.55
N GLN A 162 -10.47 8.65 -19.86
CA GLN A 162 -9.64 9.69 -20.46
C GLN A 162 -10.10 11.10 -20.05
N GLU A 163 -11.31 11.49 -20.42
CA GLU A 163 -11.81 12.85 -20.25
C GLU A 163 -13.34 12.90 -20.11
N PHE A 164 -13.83 13.97 -19.49
CA PHE A 164 -15.22 14.39 -19.53
C PHE A 164 -15.52 15.09 -20.85
N ASN A 165 -16.70 14.81 -21.40
CA ASN A 165 -17.27 15.48 -22.56
C ASN A 165 -18.77 15.76 -22.32
N SER A 166 -19.44 16.36 -23.30
CA SER A 166 -20.87 16.73 -23.20
C SER A 166 -21.82 15.54 -23.07
N THR A 167 -21.39 14.34 -23.45
CA THR A 167 -22.20 13.12 -23.38
C THR A 167 -21.87 12.25 -22.17
N THR A 168 -20.89 12.66 -21.34
CA THR A 168 -20.47 11.87 -20.18
C THR A 168 -21.57 11.84 -19.12
N PRO A 169 -22.06 10.65 -18.72
CA PRO A 169 -23.09 10.53 -17.70
C PRO A 169 -22.61 11.06 -16.34
N SER A 170 -23.54 11.64 -15.56
CA SER A 170 -23.26 12.07 -14.18
C SER A 170 -22.75 10.92 -13.30
N THR A 171 -23.20 9.69 -13.55
CA THR A 171 -22.76 8.48 -12.84
C THR A 171 -21.25 8.21 -12.98
N THR A 172 -20.66 8.59 -14.13
CA THR A 172 -19.21 8.48 -14.34
C THR A 172 -18.47 9.45 -13.43
N PHE A 173 -19.00 10.66 -13.26
CA PHE A 173 -18.45 11.64 -12.35
C PHE A 173 -18.47 11.15 -10.90
N ASP A 174 -19.60 10.59 -10.47
CA ASP A 174 -19.74 10.05 -9.11
C ASP A 174 -18.76 8.88 -8.87
N SER A 175 -18.53 8.05 -9.88
CA SER A 175 -17.52 6.98 -9.85
C SER A 175 -16.10 7.54 -9.69
N VAL A 176 -15.73 8.57 -10.44
CA VAL A 176 -14.42 9.25 -10.30
C VAL A 176 -14.24 9.81 -8.89
N ILE A 177 -15.26 10.48 -8.36
CA ILE A 177 -15.24 11.03 -6.99
C ILE A 177 -15.12 9.92 -5.94
N LYS A 178 -15.82 8.80 -6.12
CA LYS A 178 -15.72 7.64 -5.25
C LYS A 178 -14.29 7.09 -5.24
N ASN A 179 -13.71 6.84 -6.42
CA ASN A 179 -12.33 6.38 -6.57
C ASN A 179 -11.32 7.33 -5.92
N ALA A 180 -11.49 8.65 -6.10
CA ALA A 180 -10.62 9.64 -5.47
C ALA A 180 -10.74 9.64 -3.93
N ASN A 181 -11.94 9.44 -3.38
CA ASN A 181 -12.10 9.30 -1.93
C ASN A 181 -11.54 7.98 -1.38
N GLU A 182 -11.62 6.90 -2.16
CA GLU A 182 -11.02 5.61 -1.81
C GLU A 182 -9.49 5.73 -1.77
N PHE A 183 -8.89 6.42 -2.74
CA PHE A 183 -7.44 6.70 -2.75
C PHE A 183 -7.02 7.53 -1.54
N LYS A 184 -7.80 8.56 -1.20
CA LYS A 184 -7.56 9.38 0.01
C LYS A 184 -7.59 8.53 1.29
N ASN A 185 -8.40 7.47 1.34
CA ASN A 185 -8.40 6.56 2.47
C ASN A 185 -7.14 5.69 2.49
N CYS A 186 -6.63 5.25 1.34
CA CYS A 186 -5.33 4.58 1.25
C CYS A 186 -4.20 5.45 1.84
N LEU A 187 -4.16 6.74 1.51
CA LEU A 187 -3.19 7.68 2.09
C LEU A 187 -3.31 7.80 3.62
N LYS A 188 -4.54 7.72 4.15
CA LYS A 188 -4.75 7.73 5.62
C LYS A 188 -4.25 6.45 6.27
N ASP A 189 -4.45 5.32 5.61
CA ASP A 189 -3.95 4.03 6.08
C ASP A 189 -2.41 4.01 6.05
N GLU A 190 -1.79 4.59 5.01
CA GLU A 190 -0.34 4.81 4.97
C GLU A 190 0.10 5.68 6.14
N LEU A 191 -0.53 6.84 6.37
CA LEU A 191 -0.19 7.73 7.48
C LEU A 191 -0.32 7.03 8.84
N ALA A 192 -1.33 6.18 9.01
CA ALA A 192 -1.52 5.40 10.23
C ALA A 192 -0.36 4.40 10.43
N LEU A 193 0.09 3.75 9.36
CA LEU A 193 1.22 2.82 9.40
C LEU A 193 2.56 3.55 9.69
N LEU A 194 2.81 4.67 9.00
CA LEU A 194 3.98 5.53 9.25
C LEU A 194 4.02 6.03 10.70
N SER A 195 2.85 6.29 11.28
CA SER A 195 2.74 6.75 12.66
C SER A 195 3.09 5.67 13.68
N LYS A 196 2.90 4.38 13.37
CA LYS A 196 3.37 3.25 14.20
C LYS A 196 4.90 3.14 14.20
N GLU A 197 5.54 3.57 13.11
CA GLU A 197 6.99 3.59 12.92
C GLU A 197 7.62 4.95 13.27
N LYS A 198 6.91 5.76 14.05
CA LYS A 198 7.37 7.09 14.50
C LYS A 198 8.32 6.98 15.69
N GLY A 199 9.47 7.63 15.60
CA GLY A 199 10.30 7.85 16.78
C GLY A 199 11.60 8.60 16.51
N LYS A 200 12.49 8.63 17.51
CA LYS A 200 13.87 9.06 17.30
C LYS A 200 14.61 7.91 16.60
N LYS A 201 15.23 8.18 15.45
CA LYS A 201 16.15 7.24 14.81
C LYS A 201 17.24 6.93 15.84
N LYS A 202 17.36 5.66 16.25
CA LYS A 202 18.47 5.20 17.08
C LYS A 202 19.72 5.07 16.23
#